data_AF-A0A918MDK8-F1
#
_entry.id   AF-A0A918MDK8-F1
#
_cell.length_a   1.000
_cell.length_b   1.000
_cell.length_c   1.000
_cell.angle_alpha   90.00
_cell.angle_beta   90.00
_cell.angle_gamma   90.00
#
_symmetry.space_group_name_H-M   'P 1'
#
loop_
_entity.id
_entity.type
_entity.pdbx_description
1 polymer ?
#
loop_
_entity_poly.entity_id
_entity_poly.type
_entity_poly.pdbx_seq_one_letter_code
_entity_poly.pdbx_strand_id
1 'polypeptide(L)'
;MSSHSPPRLLVDRHDPLTVRLLPGDPVLDLSPQGVPMASLVVAGTSASVQISAHWWPDRDETAVLLAQAAEELKVAPGELIVAIGGVKVHGVTLNARDDGGAETELAESASSGAPPYTTLMTAPVEPALVPLVEEALSGSPGKLFVRFDATLETERVQRELDVGQALSAAPSAERHTFAVSAPAKPPESVPPPPEAALPLRVTAPVGDPPVRRLDLSGTDEAGTPWTVSVTAPDTAPVRLPAGGSLRFTVHGDDGSSYERTGTPDASGWVVDDRALGVVTVTCEAPGRDAGAAVAIEVWYQPAGDGLPDHRSLTLTAPAWSASWRVASGRDDLDGELVVDVSETDGSGATVPKRTVRSTTPHVRI
;
A
#
# COMPACT_ATOMS: atom_id res chain seq x y z
N MET A 1 10.33 -29.08 22.14
CA MET A 1 11.46 -28.14 22.34
C MET A 1 11.88 -27.69 20.96
N SER A 2 11.35 -26.56 20.49
CA SER A 2 11.77 -25.97 19.22
C SER A 2 13.19 -25.43 19.42
N SER A 3 14.14 -25.97 18.67
CA SER A 3 15.55 -25.55 18.73
C SER A 3 15.65 -24.16 18.12
N HIS A 4 15.99 -23.15 18.93
CA HIS A 4 16.25 -21.81 18.44
C HIS A 4 17.36 -21.89 17.38
N SER A 5 17.06 -21.42 16.16
CA SER A 5 18.01 -21.31 15.05
C SER A 5 18.47 -19.87 14.94
N PRO A 6 19.71 -19.52 15.33
CA PRO A 6 20.22 -18.17 15.15
C PRO A 6 20.42 -17.87 13.65
N PRO A 7 20.33 -16.59 13.25
CA PRO A 7 20.72 -16.17 11.89
C PRO A 7 22.20 -16.51 11.65
N ARG A 8 22.55 -16.77 10.39
CA ARG A 8 23.91 -17.18 10.03
C ARG A 8 24.31 -16.67 8.66
N LEU A 9 25.61 -16.48 8.47
CA LEU A 9 26.21 -16.20 7.17
C LEU A 9 26.81 -17.48 6.58
N LEU A 10 26.63 -17.67 5.28
CA LEU A 10 27.31 -18.69 4.49
C LEU A 10 28.26 -18.00 3.52
N VAL A 11 29.54 -18.34 3.56
CA VAL A 11 30.52 -17.87 2.58
C VAL A 11 30.25 -18.54 1.24
N ASP A 12 30.18 -17.75 0.16
CA ASP A 12 30.02 -18.29 -1.17
C ASP A 12 31.28 -19.06 -1.59
N ARG A 13 31.09 -20.26 -2.14
CA ARG A 13 32.20 -21.14 -2.52
C ARG A 13 32.98 -20.64 -3.74
N HIS A 14 32.35 -19.82 -4.58
CA HIS A 14 32.94 -19.29 -5.81
C HIS A 14 33.53 -17.90 -5.62
N ASP A 15 33.01 -17.15 -4.64
CA ASP A 15 33.53 -15.84 -4.25
C ASP A 15 33.57 -15.70 -2.73
N PRO A 16 34.73 -15.90 -2.09
CA PRO A 16 34.86 -15.82 -0.62
C PRO A 16 34.54 -14.44 -0.03
N LEU A 17 34.49 -13.37 -0.84
CA LEU A 17 34.08 -12.04 -0.38
C LEU A 17 32.55 -11.86 -0.40
N THR A 18 31.82 -12.76 -1.08
CA THR A 18 30.37 -12.78 -1.06
C THR A 18 29.88 -13.69 0.08
N VAL A 19 29.07 -13.12 0.98
CA VAL A 19 28.42 -13.84 2.07
C VAL A 19 26.91 -13.82 1.89
N ARG A 20 26.27 -14.97 2.07
CA ARG A 20 24.82 -15.12 1.99
C ARG A 20 24.23 -15.12 3.39
N LEU A 21 23.27 -14.24 3.62
CA LEU A 21 22.56 -14.18 4.90
C LEU A 21 21.38 -15.15 4.88
N LEU A 22 21.36 -16.05 5.87
CA LEU A 22 20.22 -16.92 6.15
C LEU A 22 19.55 -16.46 7.45
N PRO A 23 18.23 -16.21 7.43
CA PRO A 23 17.51 -15.78 8.62
C PRO A 23 17.44 -16.91 9.65
N GLY A 24 17.39 -16.51 10.92
CA GLY A 24 17.21 -17.40 12.06
C GLY A 24 15.75 -17.75 12.28
N ASP A 25 15.28 -17.55 13.51
CA ASP A 25 13.86 -17.63 13.83
C ASP A 25 13.16 -16.26 13.62
N PRO A 26 11.87 -16.25 13.29
CA PRO A 26 11.07 -15.04 13.21
C PRO A 26 10.94 -14.38 14.59
N VAL A 27 10.75 -13.06 14.58
CA VAL A 27 10.62 -12.23 15.79
C VAL A 27 9.41 -11.31 15.68
N LEU A 28 8.90 -10.84 16.83
CA LEU A 28 7.87 -9.80 16.86
C LEU A 28 8.47 -8.47 16.42
N ASP A 29 7.71 -7.69 15.67
CA ASP A 29 8.08 -6.29 15.41
C ASP A 29 7.97 -5.49 16.70
N LEU A 30 8.81 -4.47 16.81
CA LEU A 30 8.78 -3.53 17.92
C LEU A 30 8.19 -2.19 17.44
N SER A 31 7.42 -1.54 18.31
CA SER A 31 7.00 -0.16 18.11
C SER A 31 8.21 0.78 18.18
N PRO A 32 8.07 2.06 17.79
CA PRO A 32 9.12 3.06 17.98
C PRO A 32 9.60 3.23 19.42
N GLN A 33 8.81 2.78 20.40
CA GLN A 33 9.13 2.78 21.83
C GLN A 33 9.83 1.49 22.28
N GLY A 34 10.06 0.52 21.38
CA GLY A 34 10.68 -0.77 21.69
C GLY A 34 9.69 -1.83 22.17
N VAL A 35 8.38 -1.58 22.05
CA VAL A 35 7.34 -2.48 22.57
C VAL A 35 6.95 -3.54 21.54
N PRO A 36 6.93 -4.83 21.88
CA PRO A 36 6.44 -5.85 20.96
C PRO A 36 5.02 -5.60 20.46
N MET A 37 4.83 -5.64 19.15
CA MET A 37 3.56 -5.37 18.48
C MET A 37 2.67 -6.61 18.45
N ALA A 38 2.16 -6.99 19.63
CA ALA A 38 1.16 -8.04 19.80
C ALA A 38 0.09 -7.56 20.79
N SER A 39 -1.18 -7.56 20.37
CA SER A 39 -2.28 -7.06 21.19
C SER A 39 -3.57 -7.85 20.99
N LEU A 40 -4.36 -7.95 22.05
CA LEU A 40 -5.73 -8.45 22.01
C LEU A 40 -6.67 -7.30 22.39
N VAL A 41 -7.69 -7.10 21.56
CA VAL A 41 -8.78 -6.17 21.81
C VAL A 41 -10.02 -6.99 22.12
N VAL A 42 -10.60 -6.81 23.31
CA VAL A 42 -11.85 -7.46 23.71
C VAL A 42 -12.94 -6.40 23.83
N ALA A 43 -14.03 -6.55 23.07
CA ALA A 43 -15.15 -5.62 23.00
C ALA A 43 -16.49 -6.37 23.20
N GLY A 44 -16.95 -6.48 24.45
CA GLY A 44 -18.18 -7.21 24.77
C GLY A 44 -18.04 -8.71 24.48
N THR A 45 -18.70 -9.20 23.44
CA THR A 45 -18.65 -10.63 23.03
C THR A 45 -17.72 -10.88 21.84
N SER A 46 -17.11 -9.85 21.27
CA SER A 46 -16.12 -10.00 20.21
C SER A 46 -14.71 -9.77 20.75
N ALA A 47 -13.75 -10.46 20.17
CA ALA A 47 -12.33 -10.25 20.42
C ALA A 47 -11.57 -10.32 19.09
N SER A 48 -10.49 -9.56 18.98
CA SER A 48 -9.56 -9.63 17.85
C SER A 48 -8.12 -9.52 18.33
N VAL A 49 -7.25 -10.34 17.73
CA VAL A 49 -5.81 -10.31 17.97
C VAL A 49 -5.11 -9.66 16.80
N GLN A 50 -4.13 -8.83 17.08
CA GLN A 50 -3.26 -8.19 16.10
C GLN A 50 -1.80 -8.49 16.45
N ILE A 51 -1.04 -9.03 15.50
CA ILE A 51 0.38 -9.38 15.66
C ILE A 51 1.15 -8.90 14.44
N SER A 52 2.26 -8.22 14.67
CA SER A 52 3.25 -7.88 13.66
C SER A 52 4.54 -8.65 13.91
N ALA A 53 5.06 -9.29 12.86
CA ALA A 53 6.27 -10.09 12.93
C ALA A 53 7.08 -9.96 11.64
N HIS A 54 8.39 -10.17 11.73
CA HIS A 54 9.27 -10.27 10.57
C HIS A 54 10.21 -11.47 10.71
N TRP A 55 10.78 -11.88 9.58
CA TRP A 55 11.68 -13.04 9.53
C TRP A 55 12.96 -12.70 8.79
N TRP A 56 13.78 -11.87 9.45
CA TRP A 56 15.10 -11.46 8.99
C TRP A 56 15.87 -10.88 10.17
N PRO A 57 17.20 -11.05 10.24
CA PRO A 57 17.97 -10.39 11.29
C PRO A 57 17.87 -8.88 11.16
N ASP A 58 17.85 -8.19 12.29
CA ASP A 58 17.85 -6.74 12.32
C ASP A 58 19.23 -6.16 11.90
N ARG A 59 19.35 -4.84 11.91
CA ARG A 59 20.58 -4.15 11.53
C ARG A 59 21.75 -4.49 12.46
N ASP A 60 21.51 -4.59 13.75
CA ASP A 60 22.55 -4.77 14.75
C ASP A 60 23.02 -6.23 14.74
N GLU A 61 22.10 -7.18 14.65
CA GLU A 61 22.39 -8.60 14.42
C GLU A 61 23.16 -8.81 13.11
N THR A 62 22.73 -8.18 12.03
CA THR A 62 23.44 -8.24 10.73
C THR A 62 24.86 -7.69 10.85
N ALA A 63 25.06 -6.58 11.56
CA ALA A 63 26.38 -5.99 11.77
C ALA A 63 27.30 -6.91 12.59
N VAL A 64 26.78 -7.57 13.63
CA VAL A 64 27.53 -8.55 14.43
C VAL A 64 27.95 -9.75 13.57
N LEU A 65 27.03 -10.29 12.76
CA LEU A 65 27.32 -11.41 11.86
C LEU A 65 28.41 -11.03 10.84
N LEU A 66 28.32 -9.85 10.23
CA LEU A 66 29.32 -9.38 9.27
C LEU A 66 30.68 -9.15 9.90
N ALA A 67 30.73 -8.62 11.13
CA ALA A 67 31.99 -8.45 11.86
C ALA A 67 32.67 -9.80 12.13
N GLN A 68 31.90 -10.81 12.54
CA GLN A 68 32.40 -12.17 12.77
C GLN A 68 32.93 -12.81 11.48
N ALA A 69 32.19 -12.70 10.36
CA ALA A 69 32.63 -13.24 9.07
C ALA A 69 33.88 -12.53 8.55
N ALA A 70 33.98 -11.20 8.72
CA ALA A 70 35.14 -10.43 8.32
C ALA A 70 36.39 -10.80 9.11
N GLU A 71 36.25 -11.05 10.42
CA GLU A 71 37.33 -11.54 11.27
C GLU A 71 37.80 -12.94 10.82
N GLU A 72 36.87 -13.86 10.55
CA GLU A 72 37.18 -15.21 10.07
C GLU A 72 37.92 -15.18 8.73
N LEU A 73 37.49 -14.30 7.81
CA LEU A 73 38.06 -14.15 6.47
C LEU A 73 39.30 -13.23 6.43
N LYS A 74 39.64 -12.57 7.55
CA LYS A 74 40.74 -11.60 7.69
C LYS A 74 40.65 -10.43 6.70
N VAL A 75 39.45 -9.91 6.51
CA VAL A 75 39.14 -8.75 5.65
C VAL A 75 38.45 -7.66 6.45
N ALA A 76 38.31 -6.46 5.89
CA ALA A 76 37.49 -5.43 6.52
C ALA A 76 35.99 -5.74 6.32
N PRO A 77 35.10 -5.45 7.29
CA PRO A 77 33.65 -5.72 7.13
C PRO A 77 33.03 -5.07 5.89
N GLY A 78 33.53 -3.89 5.47
CA GLY A 78 33.06 -3.20 4.27
C GLY A 78 33.53 -3.81 2.95
N GLU A 79 34.43 -4.79 2.99
CA GLU A 79 34.88 -5.54 1.80
C GLU A 79 33.97 -6.75 1.50
N LEU A 80 33.09 -7.12 2.45
CA LEU A 80 32.13 -8.21 2.25
C LEU A 80 30.93 -7.74 1.42
N ILE A 81 30.56 -8.54 0.42
CA ILE A 81 29.34 -8.36 -0.37
C ILE A 81 28.25 -9.21 0.27
N VAL A 82 27.18 -8.57 0.76
CA VAL A 82 26.04 -9.28 1.35
C VAL A 82 25.04 -9.62 0.26
N ALA A 83 24.88 -10.91 0.01
CA ALA A 83 23.81 -11.45 -0.81
C ALA A 83 22.64 -11.90 0.09
N ILE A 84 21.42 -11.60 -0.34
CA ILE A 84 20.21 -12.18 0.25
C ILE A 84 20.22 -13.67 -0.09
N GLY A 85 20.22 -14.55 0.91
CA GLY A 85 20.08 -15.99 0.68
C GLY A 85 18.78 -16.29 -0.07
N GLY A 86 18.70 -17.44 -0.76
CA GLY A 86 17.55 -17.82 -1.59
C GLY A 86 16.27 -18.09 -0.79
N VAL A 87 15.74 -17.11 -0.06
CA VAL A 87 14.55 -17.23 0.79
C VAL A 87 13.33 -16.79 0.02
N LYS A 88 12.35 -17.69 -0.09
CA LYS A 88 11.04 -17.41 -0.65
C LYS A 88 9.97 -17.82 0.35
N VAL A 89 9.28 -16.85 0.93
CA VAL A 89 8.13 -17.07 1.80
C VAL A 89 6.90 -17.35 0.96
N HIS A 90 6.20 -18.45 1.24
CA HIS A 90 4.99 -18.86 0.53
C HIS A 90 3.72 -18.39 1.23
N GLY A 91 3.74 -18.34 2.56
CA GLY A 91 2.61 -17.89 3.38
C GLY A 91 2.99 -17.77 4.86
N VAL A 92 2.14 -17.05 5.61
CA VAL A 92 2.27 -16.89 7.05
C VAL A 92 0.92 -17.20 7.71
N THR A 93 0.91 -18.06 8.72
CA THR A 93 -0.30 -18.38 9.49
C THR A 93 -0.18 -18.00 10.96
N LEU A 94 -1.29 -17.57 11.55
CA LEU A 94 -1.43 -17.30 12.97
C LEU A 94 -2.26 -18.43 13.59
N ASN A 95 -1.71 -19.12 14.58
CA ASN A 95 -2.32 -20.33 15.16
C ASN A 95 -2.39 -20.23 16.68
N ALA A 96 -3.56 -20.52 17.24
CA ALA A 96 -3.74 -20.81 18.66
C ALA A 96 -3.49 -22.31 18.91
N ARG A 97 -2.81 -22.67 19.99
CA ARG A 97 -2.55 -24.06 20.37
C ARG A 97 -3.02 -24.31 21.80
N ASP A 98 -3.88 -25.30 21.99
CA ASP A 98 -4.36 -25.70 23.31
C ASP A 98 -3.34 -26.54 24.09
N ASP A 99 -3.65 -26.85 25.35
CA ASP A 99 -2.80 -27.67 26.21
C ASP A 99 -2.67 -29.13 25.75
N GLY A 100 -3.60 -29.59 24.90
CA GLY A 100 -3.55 -30.89 24.24
C GLY A 100 -2.67 -30.90 22.99
N GLY A 101 -2.18 -29.74 22.54
CA GLY A 101 -1.41 -29.56 21.32
C GLY A 101 -2.27 -29.45 20.06
N ALA A 102 -3.60 -29.37 20.16
CA ALA A 102 -4.45 -29.11 19.02
C ALA A 102 -4.30 -27.65 18.58
N GLU A 103 -4.14 -27.45 17.28
CA GLU A 103 -3.96 -26.12 16.69
C GLU A 103 -5.25 -25.66 16.02
N THR A 104 -5.59 -24.38 16.24
CA THR A 104 -6.65 -23.67 15.54
C THR A 104 -6.03 -22.50 14.80
N GLU A 105 -6.13 -22.50 13.48
CA GLU A 105 -5.72 -21.37 12.65
C GLU A 105 -6.69 -20.20 12.85
N LEU A 106 -6.14 -19.03 13.19
CA LEU A 106 -6.89 -17.79 13.38
C LEU A 106 -6.90 -16.94 12.11
N ALA A 107 -5.79 -16.92 11.38
CA ALA A 107 -5.67 -16.19 10.12
C ALA A 107 -4.49 -16.70 9.27
N GLU A 108 -4.58 -16.43 7.97
CA GLU A 108 -3.51 -16.58 6.98
C GLU A 108 -3.23 -15.22 6.32
N SER A 109 -1.96 -14.93 6.03
CA SER A 109 -1.53 -13.70 5.37
C SER A 109 -0.29 -13.95 4.50
N ALA A 110 -0.07 -13.04 3.54
CA ALA A 110 1.20 -12.96 2.82
C ALA A 110 2.24 -12.16 3.64
N SER A 111 3.52 -12.39 3.34
CA SER A 111 4.59 -11.48 3.79
C SER A 111 4.83 -10.38 2.75
N SER A 112 5.69 -9.41 3.07
CA SER A 112 6.16 -8.37 2.13
C SER A 112 6.84 -8.89 0.86
N GLY A 113 7.14 -10.19 0.76
CA GLY A 113 7.76 -10.82 -0.42
C GLY A 113 9.27 -10.56 -0.58
N ALA A 114 9.83 -9.64 0.21
CA ALA A 114 11.26 -9.33 0.27
C ALA A 114 11.70 -9.10 1.73
N PRO A 115 12.98 -9.32 2.07
CA PRO A 115 13.52 -9.02 3.39
C PRO A 115 13.14 -7.61 3.87
N PRO A 116 12.70 -7.44 5.13
CA PRO A 116 12.76 -8.40 6.24
C PRO A 116 11.60 -9.42 6.33
N TYR A 117 10.81 -9.60 5.26
CA TYR A 117 9.66 -10.50 5.21
C TYR A 117 8.62 -10.20 6.31
N THR A 118 8.32 -8.93 6.50
CA THR A 118 7.33 -8.47 7.49
C THR A 118 5.92 -8.94 7.13
N THR A 119 5.12 -9.22 8.15
CA THR A 119 3.69 -9.47 8.05
C THR A 119 2.96 -8.84 9.23
N LEU A 120 1.78 -8.30 8.95
CA LEU A 120 0.82 -7.84 9.95
C LEU A 120 -0.42 -8.72 9.84
N MET A 121 -0.79 -9.35 10.94
CA MET A 121 -1.92 -10.28 11.01
C MET A 121 -2.95 -9.75 11.98
N THR A 122 -4.20 -9.63 11.52
CA THR A 122 -5.34 -9.30 12.37
C THR A 122 -6.39 -10.39 12.19
N ALA A 123 -6.84 -10.97 13.31
CA ALA A 123 -7.76 -12.11 13.29
C ALA A 123 -8.85 -11.95 14.35
N PRO A 124 -10.13 -12.26 14.06
CA PRO A 124 -11.12 -12.45 15.09
C PRO A 124 -10.74 -13.65 15.97
N VAL A 125 -11.00 -13.56 17.27
CA VAL A 125 -10.75 -14.62 18.24
C VAL A 125 -12.09 -15.12 18.77
N GLU A 126 -12.37 -16.41 18.58
CA GLU A 126 -13.56 -17.01 19.14
C GLU A 126 -13.56 -16.91 20.68
N PRO A 127 -14.72 -16.70 21.34
CA PRO A 127 -14.78 -16.55 22.79
C PRO A 127 -14.10 -17.67 23.59
N ALA A 128 -14.09 -18.90 23.05
CA ALA A 128 -13.42 -20.04 23.67
C ALA A 128 -11.89 -19.96 23.65
N LEU A 129 -11.31 -19.25 22.67
CA LEU A 129 -9.86 -19.08 22.49
C LEU A 129 -9.31 -17.82 23.17
N VAL A 130 -10.18 -16.90 23.61
CA VAL A 130 -9.78 -15.64 24.26
C VAL A 130 -8.84 -15.88 25.45
N PRO A 131 -9.15 -16.77 26.44
CA PRO A 131 -8.26 -16.99 27.57
C PRO A 131 -6.87 -17.49 27.16
N LEU A 132 -6.81 -18.31 26.12
CA LEU A 132 -5.59 -18.89 25.59
C LEU A 132 -4.72 -17.84 24.88
N VAL A 133 -5.34 -16.91 24.14
CA VAL A 133 -4.64 -15.77 23.55
C VAL A 133 -4.17 -14.78 24.63
N GLU A 134 -4.98 -14.53 25.66
CA GLU A 134 -4.59 -13.70 26.82
C GLU A 134 -3.39 -14.28 27.57
N GLU A 135 -3.36 -15.60 27.79
CA GLU A 135 -2.22 -16.31 28.38
C GLU A 135 -0.95 -16.11 27.55
N ALA A 136 -1.06 -16.25 26.21
CA ALA A 136 0.06 -16.02 25.31
C ALA A 136 0.57 -14.58 25.40
N LEU A 137 -0.32 -13.59 25.34
CA LEU A 137 0.05 -12.17 25.41
C LEU A 137 0.57 -11.75 26.79
N SER A 138 0.27 -12.54 27.82
CA SER A 138 0.84 -12.42 29.16
C SER A 138 2.22 -13.05 29.29
N GLY A 139 2.78 -13.58 28.20
CA GLY A 139 4.10 -14.21 28.17
C GLY A 139 4.09 -15.71 28.52
N SER A 140 2.94 -16.38 28.43
CA SER A 140 2.88 -17.84 28.61
C SER A 140 3.22 -18.51 27.28
N PRO A 141 4.35 -19.24 27.18
CA PRO A 141 4.73 -19.90 25.93
C PRO A 141 3.78 -21.04 25.60
N GLY A 142 3.78 -21.48 24.36
CA GLY A 142 3.06 -22.68 23.94
C GLY A 142 1.66 -22.45 23.40
N LYS A 143 1.16 -21.21 23.39
CA LYS A 143 -0.26 -20.89 23.22
C LYS A 143 -0.60 -20.20 21.89
N LEU A 144 0.29 -19.37 21.35
CA LEU A 144 0.02 -18.58 20.16
C LEU A 144 1.27 -18.47 19.29
N PHE A 145 1.12 -18.75 17.99
CA PHE A 145 2.23 -18.94 17.08
C PHE A 145 2.04 -18.21 15.76
N VAL A 146 3.07 -17.49 15.31
CA VAL A 146 3.19 -17.02 13.92
C VAL A 146 4.12 -17.96 13.18
N ARG A 147 3.66 -18.48 12.05
CA ARG A 147 4.34 -19.55 11.32
C ARG A 147 4.61 -19.15 9.88
N PHE A 148 5.87 -19.10 9.51
CA PHE A 148 6.35 -18.84 8.16
C PHE A 148 6.57 -20.17 7.44
N ASP A 149 5.88 -20.40 6.32
CA ASP A 149 6.19 -21.45 5.35
C ASP A 149 7.04 -20.86 4.24
N ALA A 150 8.21 -21.45 3.98
CA ALA A 150 9.15 -20.90 3.02
C ALA A 150 10.06 -21.96 2.39
N THR A 151 10.77 -21.55 1.34
CA THR A 151 11.92 -22.28 0.81
C THR A 151 13.18 -21.47 1.10
N LEU A 152 14.18 -22.10 1.76
CA LEU A 152 15.55 -21.57 1.84
C LEU A 152 16.42 -22.36 0.87
N GLU A 153 16.97 -21.66 -0.12
CA GLU A 153 17.75 -22.22 -1.22
C GLU A 153 16.93 -23.27 -1.97
N THR A 154 16.98 -24.53 -1.52
CA THR A 154 16.25 -25.67 -2.10
C THR A 154 15.41 -26.43 -1.08
N GLU A 155 15.50 -26.09 0.21
CA GLU A 155 14.82 -26.81 1.28
C GLU A 155 13.55 -26.07 1.69
N ARG A 156 12.42 -26.79 1.75
CA ARG A 156 11.21 -26.24 2.35
C ARG A 156 11.36 -26.27 3.86
N VAL A 157 11.21 -25.12 4.50
CA VAL A 157 11.26 -25.00 5.94
C VAL A 157 9.97 -24.40 6.46
N GLN A 158 9.72 -24.68 7.72
CA GLN A 158 8.76 -23.97 8.53
C GLN A 158 9.52 -23.33 9.68
N ARG A 159 9.24 -22.05 9.95
CA ARG A 159 9.73 -21.35 11.13
C ARG A 159 8.57 -20.81 11.92
N GLU A 160 8.70 -20.91 13.24
CA GLU A 160 7.62 -20.64 14.17
C GLU A 160 8.12 -19.65 15.22
N LEU A 161 7.38 -18.57 15.40
CA LEU A 161 7.51 -17.61 16.47
C LEU A 161 6.46 -17.93 17.53
N ASP A 162 6.90 -18.31 18.72
CA ASP A 162 6.05 -18.41 19.91
C ASP A 162 5.88 -17.01 20.52
N VAL A 163 4.67 -16.46 20.39
CA VAL A 163 4.35 -15.10 20.85
C VAL A 163 4.51 -14.98 22.36
N GLY A 164 4.12 -16.02 23.11
CA GLY A 164 4.24 -16.02 24.56
C GLY A 164 5.69 -16.09 25.01
N GLN A 165 6.51 -16.92 24.34
CA GLN A 165 7.95 -16.94 24.60
C GLN A 165 8.59 -15.58 24.30
N ALA A 166 8.27 -14.96 23.17
CA ALA A 166 8.81 -13.64 22.79
C ALA A 166 8.43 -12.56 23.81
N LEU A 167 7.17 -12.54 24.28
CA LEU A 167 6.70 -11.58 25.28
C LEU A 167 7.20 -11.87 26.70
N SER A 168 7.57 -13.12 26.99
CA SER A 168 8.19 -13.48 28.27
C SER A 168 9.59 -12.87 28.44
N ALA A 169 10.29 -12.67 27.33
CA ALA A 169 11.61 -12.04 27.29
C ALA A 169 11.54 -10.49 27.32
N ALA A 170 10.37 -9.92 27.04
CA ALA A 170 10.14 -8.47 27.06
C ALA A 170 9.88 -7.94 28.49
N PRO A 171 10.30 -6.71 28.82
CA PRO A 171 10.03 -6.08 30.12
C PRO A 171 8.52 -6.04 30.42
N SER A 172 8.12 -6.45 31.63
CA SER A 172 6.72 -6.70 32.01
C SER A 172 5.79 -5.47 32.02
N ALA A 173 6.31 -4.25 31.87
CA ALA A 173 5.54 -3.01 31.98
C ALA A 173 4.73 -2.64 30.72
N GLU A 174 4.88 -3.40 29.62
CA GLU A 174 4.38 -3.02 28.29
C GLU A 174 3.56 -4.14 27.63
N ARG A 175 2.70 -4.82 28.40
CA ARG A 175 1.86 -5.92 27.90
C ARG A 175 0.47 -5.40 27.51
N HIS A 176 0.08 -5.60 26.25
CA HIS A 176 -1.11 -5.02 25.64
C HIS A 176 -2.30 -6.00 25.59
N THR A 177 -2.89 -6.29 26.76
CA THR A 177 -4.28 -6.79 26.79
C THR A 177 -5.19 -5.59 27.03
N PHE A 178 -5.88 -5.13 25.99
CA PHE A 178 -6.86 -4.06 26.12
C PHE A 178 -8.23 -4.70 26.36
N ALA A 179 -8.55 -4.94 27.63
CA ALA A 179 -9.91 -5.30 28.01
C ALA A 179 -10.77 -4.02 28.06
N VAL A 180 -11.59 -3.80 27.02
CA VAL A 180 -12.62 -2.75 27.08
C VAL A 180 -13.75 -3.30 27.94
N SER A 181 -13.70 -3.01 29.24
CA SER A 181 -14.77 -3.41 30.17
C SER A 181 -16.08 -2.76 29.75
N ALA A 182 -17.09 -3.58 29.46
CA ALA A 182 -18.45 -3.12 29.20
C ALA A 182 -18.97 -2.33 30.43
N PRO A 183 -19.59 -1.15 30.26
CA PRO A 183 -20.11 -0.41 31.40
C PRO A 183 -21.32 -1.15 32.02
N ALA A 184 -21.29 -1.27 33.35
CA ALA A 184 -22.36 -1.85 34.14
C ALA A 184 -23.60 -0.94 34.14
N LYS A 185 -24.74 -1.53 33.73
CA LYS A 185 -26.13 -1.00 33.75
C LYS A 185 -26.33 0.28 32.92
N PRO A 186 -27.20 0.28 31.90
CA PRO A 186 -27.36 1.44 31.02
C PRO A 186 -27.82 2.66 31.84
N PRO A 187 -27.01 3.73 31.94
CA PRO A 187 -27.60 5.04 32.11
C PRO A 187 -28.25 5.40 30.77
N GLU A 188 -29.39 6.06 30.87
CA GLU A 188 -30.09 6.73 29.79
C GLU A 188 -29.09 7.28 28.73
N SER A 189 -29.25 6.79 27.50
CA SER A 189 -28.42 7.02 26.30
C SER A 189 -27.51 8.24 26.38
N VAL A 190 -26.24 8.01 26.74
CA VAL A 190 -25.17 8.93 26.35
C VAL A 190 -24.88 8.62 24.87
N PRO A 191 -25.07 9.58 23.96
CA PRO A 191 -24.80 9.37 22.55
C PRO A 191 -23.33 8.93 22.37
N PRO A 192 -23.05 7.98 21.46
CA PRO A 192 -21.69 7.51 21.21
C PRO A 192 -20.78 8.71 20.89
N PRO A 193 -19.51 8.69 21.32
CA PRO A 193 -18.55 9.70 20.89
C PRO A 193 -18.54 9.77 19.37
N PRO A 194 -18.49 10.98 18.79
CA PRO A 194 -18.60 11.15 17.35
C PRO A 194 -17.50 10.34 16.67
N GLU A 195 -17.95 9.49 15.75
CA GLU A 195 -17.16 8.72 14.79
C GLU A 195 -15.92 9.52 14.35
N ALA A 196 -14.74 8.89 14.34
CA ALA A 196 -13.50 9.51 13.87
C ALA A 196 -13.59 9.72 12.35
N ALA A 197 -14.36 10.73 11.96
CA ALA A 197 -14.67 11.05 10.59
C ALA A 197 -13.65 12.09 10.12
N LEU A 198 -12.85 11.71 9.13
CA LEU A 198 -11.83 12.56 8.53
C LEU A 198 -12.48 13.48 7.50
N PRO A 199 -12.01 14.73 7.39
CA PRO A 199 -12.53 15.65 6.38
C PRO A 199 -12.17 15.16 4.97
N LEU A 200 -13.15 15.20 4.06
CA LEU A 200 -12.92 15.05 2.63
C LEU A 200 -12.65 16.42 2.01
N ARG A 201 -11.57 16.51 1.23
CA ARG A 201 -11.21 17.66 0.41
C ARG A 201 -11.15 17.22 -1.04
N VAL A 202 -12.11 17.66 -1.84
CA VAL A 202 -12.11 17.45 -3.29
C VAL A 202 -11.57 18.72 -3.95
N THR A 203 -10.40 18.62 -4.56
CA THR A 203 -9.75 19.71 -5.32
C THR A 203 -9.75 19.45 -6.83
N ALA A 204 -9.93 18.19 -7.23
CA ALA A 204 -10.20 17.86 -8.63
C ALA A 204 -11.54 18.50 -9.07
N PRO A 205 -11.61 19.10 -10.26
CA PRO A 205 -12.85 19.69 -10.78
C PRO A 205 -13.76 18.57 -11.34
N VAL A 206 -14.35 17.81 -10.43
CA VAL A 206 -15.38 16.82 -10.71
C VAL A 206 -16.61 17.53 -11.27
N GLY A 207 -17.17 17.00 -12.36
CA GLY A 207 -18.24 17.62 -13.14
C GLY A 207 -17.74 18.17 -14.49
N ASP A 208 -16.44 18.46 -14.59
CA ASP A 208 -15.79 18.89 -15.83
C ASP A 208 -15.06 17.71 -16.51
N PRO A 209 -15.02 17.67 -17.86
CA PRO A 209 -14.22 16.68 -18.57
C PRO A 209 -12.77 16.67 -18.07
N PRO A 210 -12.18 15.48 -17.88
CA PRO A 210 -12.68 14.16 -18.28
C PRO A 210 -13.51 13.43 -17.20
N VAL A 211 -13.79 14.05 -16.05
CA VAL A 211 -14.44 13.41 -14.90
C VAL A 211 -15.80 14.05 -14.62
N ARG A 212 -16.89 13.34 -14.94
CA ARG A 212 -18.26 13.86 -14.76
C ARG A 212 -18.86 13.55 -13.41
N ARG A 213 -18.56 12.37 -12.90
CA ARG A 213 -19.04 11.92 -11.60
C ARG A 213 -17.94 11.11 -10.94
N LEU A 214 -17.87 11.25 -9.63
CA LEU A 214 -17.01 10.45 -8.78
C LEU A 214 -17.87 9.79 -7.72
N ASP A 215 -17.86 8.46 -7.65
CA ASP A 215 -18.45 7.74 -6.52
C ASP A 215 -17.35 7.32 -5.56
N LEU A 216 -17.55 7.62 -4.28
CA LEU A 216 -16.68 7.24 -3.19
C LEU A 216 -17.35 6.08 -2.45
N SER A 217 -16.66 4.96 -2.26
CA SER A 217 -17.21 3.84 -1.50
C SER A 217 -16.20 3.22 -0.55
N GLY A 218 -16.71 2.75 0.57
CA GLY A 218 -15.91 2.11 1.61
C GLY A 218 -16.79 1.30 2.55
N THR A 219 -16.19 0.83 3.63
CA THR A 219 -16.91 0.23 4.76
C THR A 219 -16.71 1.09 5.99
N ASP A 220 -17.75 1.24 6.81
CA ASP A 220 -17.60 1.84 8.14
C ASP A 220 -16.91 0.85 9.11
N GLU A 221 -16.72 1.25 10.37
CA GLU A 221 -16.14 0.37 11.40
C GLU A 221 -16.98 -0.88 11.68
N ALA A 222 -18.29 -0.85 11.39
CA ALA A 222 -19.18 -1.99 11.51
C ALA A 222 -19.13 -2.93 10.28
N GLY A 223 -18.30 -2.61 9.28
CA GLY A 223 -18.22 -3.35 8.02
C GLY A 223 -19.40 -3.09 7.08
N THR A 224 -20.25 -2.10 7.38
CA THR A 224 -21.37 -1.73 6.52
C THR A 224 -20.85 -0.95 5.33
N PRO A 225 -21.17 -1.37 4.09
CA PRO A 225 -20.75 -0.64 2.90
C PRO A 225 -21.51 0.69 2.82
N TRP A 226 -20.80 1.73 2.41
CA TRP A 226 -21.37 3.03 2.13
C TRP A 226 -20.88 3.54 0.77
N THR A 227 -21.69 4.38 0.14
CA THR A 227 -21.33 5.06 -1.11
C THR A 227 -21.80 6.52 -1.08
N VAL A 228 -20.94 7.43 -1.51
CA VAL A 228 -21.23 8.86 -1.65
C VAL A 228 -20.86 9.30 -3.07
N SER A 229 -21.82 9.86 -3.80
CA SER A 229 -21.57 10.45 -5.13
C SER A 229 -21.21 11.93 -5.01
N VAL A 230 -20.16 12.33 -5.73
CA VAL A 230 -19.67 13.70 -5.88
C VAL A 230 -19.84 14.11 -7.34
N THR A 231 -20.57 15.20 -7.61
CA THR A 231 -20.99 15.59 -8.97
C THR A 231 -20.59 17.00 -9.40
N ALA A 232 -20.17 17.87 -8.48
CA ALA A 232 -19.75 19.25 -8.74
C ALA A 232 -19.10 19.79 -7.44
N PRO A 233 -18.49 20.99 -7.39
CA PRO A 233 -17.85 21.49 -6.17
C PRO A 233 -18.92 21.91 -5.15
N ASP A 234 -19.57 20.93 -4.53
CA ASP A 234 -20.46 21.14 -3.40
C ASP A 234 -19.60 21.07 -2.13
N THR A 235 -19.28 22.28 -1.66
CA THR A 235 -18.35 22.64 -0.58
C THR A 235 -18.87 22.29 0.82
N ALA A 236 -19.64 21.22 0.97
CA ALA A 236 -19.97 20.72 2.30
C ALA A 236 -18.79 19.90 2.85
N PRO A 237 -18.39 20.07 4.13
CA PRO A 237 -17.40 19.21 4.75
C PRO A 237 -18.01 17.82 4.94
N VAL A 238 -17.99 17.01 3.89
CA VAL A 238 -18.28 15.59 3.97
C VAL A 238 -17.18 15.00 4.83
N ARG A 239 -17.55 14.44 5.97
CA ARG A 239 -16.62 13.65 6.76
C ARG A 239 -16.85 12.19 6.41
N LEU A 240 -15.77 11.51 6.06
CA LEU A 240 -15.79 10.10 5.73
C LEU A 240 -15.15 9.32 6.87
N PRO A 241 -15.56 8.07 7.13
CA PRO A 241 -14.92 7.21 8.12
C PRO A 241 -13.39 7.13 7.90
N ALA A 242 -12.61 7.07 8.97
CA ALA A 242 -11.15 6.93 8.93
C ALA A 242 -10.65 5.53 8.49
N GLY A 243 -11.46 4.77 7.75
CA GLY A 243 -11.18 3.41 7.32
C GLY A 243 -9.95 3.27 6.41
N GLY A 244 -9.40 2.05 6.32
CA GLY A 244 -8.08 1.78 5.74
C GLY A 244 -7.91 2.02 4.23
N SER A 245 -8.99 2.06 3.44
CA SER A 245 -8.93 2.39 2.02
C SER A 245 -10.26 2.90 1.49
N LEU A 246 -10.23 3.95 0.68
CA LEU A 246 -11.38 4.47 -0.05
C LEU A 246 -11.31 4.05 -1.51
N ARG A 247 -12.43 3.56 -2.06
CA ARG A 247 -12.56 3.28 -3.49
C ARG A 247 -13.18 4.48 -4.20
N PHE A 248 -12.53 4.92 -5.26
CA PHE A 248 -12.97 5.94 -6.20
C PHE A 248 -13.47 5.24 -7.46
N THR A 249 -14.73 5.43 -7.84
CA THR A 249 -15.24 5.06 -9.16
C THR A 249 -15.40 6.33 -9.97
N VAL A 250 -14.55 6.51 -10.97
CA VAL A 250 -14.48 7.70 -11.83
C VAL A 250 -15.30 7.44 -13.08
N HIS A 251 -16.24 8.33 -13.40
CA HIS A 251 -17.14 8.20 -14.55
C HIS A 251 -16.87 9.29 -15.60
N GLY A 252 -16.74 8.87 -16.86
CA GLY A 252 -16.59 9.73 -18.03
C GLY A 252 -17.91 10.16 -18.68
N ASP A 253 -17.79 10.91 -19.79
CA ASP A 253 -18.93 11.46 -20.55
C ASP A 253 -19.71 10.39 -21.32
N ASP A 254 -19.04 9.32 -21.74
CA ASP A 254 -19.61 8.23 -22.55
C ASP A 254 -20.19 7.09 -21.70
N GLY A 255 -20.24 7.27 -20.37
CA GLY A 255 -20.68 6.26 -19.41
C GLY A 255 -19.62 5.20 -19.08
N SER A 256 -18.40 5.29 -19.64
CA SER A 256 -17.29 4.48 -19.19
C SER A 256 -16.84 4.91 -17.80
N SER A 257 -16.24 3.96 -17.06
CA SER A 257 -15.78 4.21 -15.71
C SER A 257 -14.59 3.33 -15.36
N TYR A 258 -13.79 3.78 -14.40
CA TYR A 258 -12.72 2.98 -13.81
C TYR A 258 -12.64 3.18 -12.31
N GLU A 259 -11.96 2.24 -11.65
CA GLU A 259 -11.78 2.25 -10.21
C GLU A 259 -10.35 2.61 -9.83
N ARG A 260 -10.23 3.39 -8.76
CA ARG A 260 -8.98 3.62 -8.05
C ARG A 260 -9.19 3.43 -6.57
N THR A 261 -8.09 3.23 -5.85
CA THR A 261 -8.09 3.22 -4.38
C THR A 261 -7.15 4.28 -3.86
N GLY A 262 -7.46 4.82 -2.68
CA GLY A 262 -6.58 5.74 -1.97
C GLY A 262 -6.69 5.54 -0.47
N THR A 263 -5.69 6.07 0.21
CA THR A 263 -5.61 6.10 1.67
C THR A 263 -5.62 7.55 2.13
N PRO A 264 -6.19 7.85 3.30
CA PRO A 264 -6.14 9.21 3.81
C PRO A 264 -4.70 9.55 4.23
N ASP A 265 -4.38 10.83 4.27
CA ASP A 265 -3.16 11.34 4.90
C ASP A 265 -3.47 11.90 6.31
N ALA A 266 -2.46 12.48 6.97
CA ALA A 266 -2.61 13.06 8.29
C ALA A 266 -3.63 14.24 8.34
N SER A 267 -3.99 14.81 7.19
CA SER A 267 -4.94 15.91 7.05
C SER A 267 -6.35 15.47 6.65
N GLY A 268 -6.51 14.21 6.24
CA GLY A 268 -7.79 13.58 5.88
C GLY A 268 -7.78 12.97 4.48
N TRP A 269 -8.95 12.94 3.85
CA TRP A 269 -9.11 12.43 2.48
C TRP A 269 -8.87 13.55 1.48
N VAL A 270 -7.91 13.38 0.58
CA VAL A 270 -7.63 14.33 -0.50
C VAL A 270 -7.95 13.67 -1.83
N VAL A 271 -8.81 14.32 -2.61
CA VAL A 271 -9.16 13.92 -3.98
C VAL A 271 -8.72 15.04 -4.92
N ASP A 272 -7.54 14.88 -5.50
CA ASP A 272 -6.97 15.74 -6.53
C ASP A 272 -6.88 15.00 -7.88
N ASP A 273 -6.38 15.67 -8.91
CA ASP A 273 -6.21 15.06 -10.23
C ASP A 273 -5.35 13.78 -10.15
N ARG A 274 -4.32 13.76 -9.29
CA ARG A 274 -3.47 12.58 -9.11
C ARG A 274 -4.22 11.41 -8.48
N ALA A 275 -5.01 11.63 -7.43
CA ALA A 275 -5.83 10.60 -6.80
C ALA A 275 -6.84 9.98 -7.79
N LEU A 276 -7.36 10.80 -8.71
CA LEU A 276 -8.24 10.35 -9.76
C LEU A 276 -7.51 9.71 -10.94
N GLY A 277 -6.22 9.98 -11.14
CA GLY A 277 -5.48 9.49 -12.31
C GLY A 277 -5.76 10.33 -13.55
N VAL A 278 -5.95 11.62 -13.32
CA VAL A 278 -6.13 12.65 -14.33
C VAL A 278 -4.78 13.29 -14.60
N VAL A 279 -4.42 13.37 -15.88
CA VAL A 279 -3.15 13.90 -16.36
C VAL A 279 -3.41 15.11 -17.23
N THR A 280 -2.64 16.19 -17.02
CA THR A 280 -2.67 17.33 -17.93
C THR A 280 -1.81 17.04 -19.15
N VAL A 281 -2.40 17.10 -20.33
CA VAL A 281 -1.73 17.02 -21.63
C VAL A 281 -1.51 18.42 -22.16
N THR A 282 -0.33 18.68 -22.72
CA THR A 282 0.04 19.95 -23.35
C THR A 282 0.53 19.71 -24.77
N CYS A 283 -0.08 20.39 -25.74
CA CYS A 283 0.41 20.48 -27.10
C CYS A 283 1.05 21.86 -27.33
N GLU A 284 2.25 21.88 -27.92
CA GLU A 284 2.98 23.10 -28.26
C GLU A 284 3.43 23.10 -29.72
N ALA A 285 3.32 24.25 -30.38
CA ALA A 285 3.80 24.48 -31.74
C ALA A 285 4.68 25.74 -31.79
N PRO A 286 5.86 25.74 -31.14
CA PRO A 286 6.70 26.93 -31.06
C PRO A 286 7.32 27.29 -32.42
N GLY A 287 7.59 28.58 -32.63
CA GLY A 287 8.34 29.08 -33.80
C GLY A 287 7.49 29.33 -35.05
N ARG A 288 6.16 29.44 -34.92
CA ARG A 288 5.25 29.76 -36.02
C ARG A 288 5.05 31.27 -36.15
N ASP A 289 4.81 31.72 -37.38
CA ASP A 289 4.56 33.13 -37.69
C ASP A 289 3.23 33.62 -37.09
N ALA A 290 3.13 34.91 -36.74
CA ALA A 290 1.93 35.46 -36.10
C ALA A 290 0.63 35.33 -36.93
N GLY A 291 0.73 35.14 -38.24
CA GLY A 291 -0.40 34.89 -39.15
C GLY A 291 -0.71 33.42 -39.40
N ALA A 292 0.11 32.50 -38.88
CA ALA A 292 -0.11 31.07 -39.03
C ALA A 292 -1.22 30.56 -38.09
N ALA A 293 -1.76 29.39 -38.40
CA ALA A 293 -2.68 28.67 -37.54
C ALA A 293 -2.40 27.17 -37.62
N VAL A 294 -2.42 26.49 -36.47
CA VAL A 294 -2.22 25.04 -36.38
C VAL A 294 -3.49 24.44 -35.78
N ALA A 295 -4.29 23.80 -36.63
CA ALA A 295 -5.44 23.01 -36.20
C ALA A 295 -4.97 21.58 -35.88
N ILE A 296 -5.35 21.08 -34.71
CA ILE A 296 -4.98 19.74 -34.25
C ILE A 296 -6.22 18.96 -33.83
N GLU A 297 -6.28 17.72 -34.27
CA GLU A 297 -7.21 16.71 -33.76
C GLU A 297 -6.41 15.72 -32.93
N VAL A 298 -6.77 15.56 -31.65
CA VAL A 298 -6.04 14.73 -30.69
C VAL A 298 -6.95 13.64 -30.17
N TRP A 299 -6.53 12.38 -30.32
CA TRP A 299 -7.16 11.23 -29.70
C TRP A 299 -6.25 10.66 -28.62
N TYR A 300 -6.78 10.53 -27.41
CA TYR A 300 -6.15 9.76 -26.35
C TYR A 300 -6.72 8.34 -26.32
N GLN A 301 -5.83 7.36 -26.44
CA GLN A 301 -6.14 5.94 -26.38
C GLN A 301 -5.47 5.33 -25.13
N PRO A 302 -6.22 5.07 -24.06
CA PRO A 302 -5.66 4.48 -22.84
C PRO A 302 -5.18 3.05 -23.12
N ALA A 303 -4.08 2.65 -22.47
CA ALA A 303 -3.57 1.28 -22.53
C ALA A 303 -4.25 0.34 -21.51
N GLY A 304 -4.83 0.92 -20.46
CA GLY A 304 -5.56 0.21 -19.41
C GLY A 304 -6.96 0.81 -19.17
N ASP A 305 -7.33 0.94 -17.90
CA ASP A 305 -8.67 1.36 -17.48
C ASP A 305 -8.94 2.87 -17.63
N GLY A 306 -8.07 3.64 -18.30
CA GLY A 306 -8.32 5.05 -18.57
C GLY A 306 -9.55 5.28 -19.45
N LEU A 307 -10.00 6.55 -19.53
CA LEU A 307 -11.11 6.95 -20.39
C LEU A 307 -10.56 7.49 -21.72
N PRO A 308 -11.08 7.05 -22.87
CA PRO A 308 -10.72 7.65 -24.16
C PRO A 308 -11.17 9.12 -24.22
N ASP A 309 -10.38 9.97 -24.88
CA ASP A 309 -10.71 11.39 -25.07
C ASP A 309 -10.42 11.81 -26.52
N HIS A 310 -11.23 12.74 -27.05
CA HIS A 310 -11.01 13.34 -28.37
C HIS A 310 -11.18 14.85 -28.29
N ARG A 311 -10.21 15.59 -28.84
CA ARG A 311 -10.19 17.05 -28.84
C ARG A 311 -9.83 17.62 -30.19
N SER A 312 -10.55 18.67 -30.56
CA SER A 312 -10.20 19.56 -31.66
C SER A 312 -9.71 20.88 -31.07
N LEU A 313 -8.46 21.26 -31.37
CA LEU A 313 -7.83 22.47 -30.82
C LEU A 313 -7.23 23.30 -31.96
N THR A 314 -7.11 24.61 -31.74
CA THR A 314 -6.44 25.52 -32.67
C THR A 314 -5.39 26.31 -31.90
N LEU A 315 -4.13 26.20 -32.34
CA LEU A 315 -3.01 26.96 -31.81
C LEU A 315 -2.72 28.14 -32.73
N THR A 316 -2.69 29.34 -32.16
CA THR A 316 -2.35 30.59 -32.84
C THR A 316 -1.48 31.45 -31.94
N ALA A 317 -0.89 32.50 -32.52
CA ALA A 317 -0.19 33.51 -31.75
C ALA A 317 -1.15 34.24 -30.77
N PRO A 318 -0.67 34.66 -29.59
CA PRO A 318 0.70 34.48 -29.09
C PRO A 318 0.93 33.16 -28.34
N ALA A 319 -0.12 32.38 -28.08
CA ALA A 319 -0.04 31.27 -27.12
C ALA A 319 0.74 30.07 -27.64
N TRP A 320 0.52 29.65 -28.90
CA TRP A 320 1.15 28.47 -29.52
C TRP A 320 1.13 27.19 -28.69
N SER A 321 0.27 27.13 -27.67
CA SER A 321 0.15 26.03 -26.72
C SER A 321 -1.30 25.90 -26.28
N ALA A 322 -1.75 24.66 -26.10
CA ALA A 322 -3.02 24.36 -25.45
C ALA A 322 -2.80 23.22 -24.46
N SER A 323 -3.50 23.27 -23.32
CA SER A 323 -3.50 22.21 -22.33
C SER A 323 -4.91 21.80 -21.97
N TRP A 324 -5.11 20.51 -21.74
CA TRP A 324 -6.36 19.94 -21.27
C TRP A 324 -6.06 18.71 -20.41
N ARG A 325 -7.10 18.11 -19.84
CA ARG A 325 -6.97 16.96 -18.93
C ARG A 325 -7.51 15.69 -19.57
N VAL A 326 -6.84 14.58 -19.35
CA VAL A 326 -7.28 13.23 -19.73
C VAL A 326 -7.32 12.33 -18.51
N ALA A 327 -8.27 11.40 -18.46
CA ALA A 327 -8.37 10.44 -17.37
C ALA A 327 -7.59 9.19 -17.73
N SER A 328 -6.34 9.12 -17.28
CA SER A 328 -5.45 7.99 -17.58
C SER A 328 -5.71 6.76 -16.72
N GLY A 329 -6.34 6.93 -15.55
CA GLY A 329 -6.48 5.86 -14.56
C GLY A 329 -5.17 5.51 -13.83
N ARG A 330 -4.07 6.21 -14.14
CA ARG A 330 -2.73 6.09 -13.55
C ARG A 330 -2.19 7.45 -13.14
N ASP A 331 -1.09 7.45 -12.39
CA ASP A 331 -0.41 8.67 -11.94
C ASP A 331 0.30 9.42 -13.09
N ASP A 332 0.54 8.74 -14.22
CA ASP A 332 1.13 9.23 -15.45
C ASP A 332 0.25 8.90 -16.67
N LEU A 333 0.70 9.30 -17.87
CA LEU A 333 -0.02 9.03 -19.12
C LEU A 333 0.20 7.56 -19.53
N ASP A 334 -0.80 6.71 -19.26
CA ASP A 334 -0.84 5.29 -19.57
C ASP A 334 -1.66 5.04 -20.85
N GLY A 335 -1.04 5.32 -22.00
CA GLY A 335 -1.67 5.23 -23.30
C GLY A 335 -0.91 5.95 -24.40
N GLU A 336 -1.58 6.17 -25.52
CA GLU A 336 -1.04 6.88 -26.68
C GLU A 336 -1.92 8.09 -27.03
N LEU A 337 -1.26 9.22 -27.29
CA LEU A 337 -1.84 10.38 -27.96
C LEU A 337 -1.55 10.28 -29.46
N VAL A 338 -2.60 10.29 -30.27
CA VAL A 338 -2.52 10.40 -31.72
C VAL A 338 -2.97 11.81 -32.11
N VAL A 339 -2.10 12.58 -32.75
CA VAL A 339 -2.32 14.00 -33.06
C VAL A 339 -2.23 14.22 -34.55
N ASP A 340 -3.36 14.50 -35.20
CA ASP A 340 -3.38 14.93 -36.60
C ASP A 340 -3.26 16.44 -36.70
N VAL A 341 -2.25 16.90 -37.42
CA VAL A 341 -1.87 18.32 -37.54
C VAL A 341 -2.20 18.83 -38.94
N SER A 342 -2.96 19.92 -38.99
CA SER A 342 -3.21 20.71 -40.19
C SER A 342 -2.77 22.15 -39.95
N GLU A 343 -1.87 22.67 -40.79
CA GLU A 343 -1.22 23.97 -40.56
C GLU A 343 -1.41 24.88 -41.77
N THR A 344 -1.58 26.19 -41.52
CA THR A 344 -1.44 27.25 -42.51
C THR A 344 -0.24 28.12 -42.15
N ASP A 345 0.59 28.47 -43.12
CA ASP A 345 1.71 29.39 -42.90
C ASP A 345 1.25 30.86 -42.72
N GLY A 346 2.18 31.78 -42.47
CA GLY A 346 1.88 33.21 -42.30
C GLY A 346 1.26 33.90 -43.53
N SER A 347 1.26 33.26 -44.70
CA SER A 347 0.61 33.71 -45.92
C SER A 347 -0.79 33.12 -46.13
N GLY A 348 -1.20 32.19 -45.26
CA GLY A 348 -2.44 31.44 -45.36
C GLY A 348 -2.36 30.20 -46.26
N ALA A 349 -1.17 29.82 -46.74
CA ALA A 349 -1.01 28.63 -47.56
C ALA A 349 -1.02 27.37 -46.68
N THR A 350 -1.73 26.32 -47.12
CA THR A 350 -1.82 25.05 -46.40
C THR A 350 -0.51 24.27 -46.47
N VAL A 351 -0.01 23.85 -45.31
CA VAL A 351 1.13 22.92 -45.16
C VAL A 351 0.60 21.48 -45.20
N PRO A 352 1.34 20.51 -45.80
CA PRO A 352 0.93 19.10 -45.79
C PRO A 352 0.61 18.58 -44.38
N LYS A 353 -0.51 17.87 -44.26
CA LYS A 353 -0.93 17.25 -43.00
C LYS A 353 0.09 16.21 -42.54
N ARG A 354 0.27 16.12 -41.22
CA ARG A 354 1.13 15.11 -40.57
C ARG A 354 0.48 14.59 -39.30
N THR A 355 0.81 13.35 -38.94
CA THR A 355 0.37 12.73 -37.68
C THR A 355 1.56 12.59 -36.74
N VAL A 356 1.38 12.98 -35.49
CA VAL A 356 2.35 12.82 -34.40
C VAL A 356 1.77 11.83 -33.39
N ARG A 357 2.61 10.92 -32.88
CA ARG A 357 2.24 9.97 -31.83
C ARG A 357 3.11 10.23 -30.61
N SER A 358 2.52 10.22 -29.42
CA SER A 358 3.24 10.44 -28.16
C SER A 358 2.68 9.57 -27.05
N THR A 359 3.56 8.95 -26.28
CA THR A 359 3.25 8.30 -25.00
C THR A 359 3.61 9.18 -23.80
N THR A 360 3.91 10.46 -24.05
CA THR A 360 4.18 11.46 -23.01
C THR A 360 3.14 12.57 -23.06
N PRO A 361 2.81 13.20 -21.91
CA PRO A 361 1.78 14.23 -21.85
C PRO A 361 2.19 15.54 -22.54
N HIS A 362 3.43 15.67 -23.01
CA HIS A 362 3.93 16.85 -23.70
C HIS A 362 4.16 16.54 -25.18
N VAL A 363 3.35 17.11 -26.06
CA VAL A 363 3.46 16.93 -27.51
C VAL A 363 3.99 18.20 -28.15
N ARG A 364 5.12 18.09 -28.85
CA ARG A 364 5.71 19.19 -29.62
C ARG A 364 5.48 18.97 -31.12
N ILE A 365 4.96 19.99 -31.79
CA ILE A 365 4.44 19.94 -33.17
C ILE A 365 5.31 20.69 -34.19
#